data_AF-A0A176ZCU0-F1
#
_entry.id   AF-A0A176ZCU0-F1
#
_cell.length_a   1.000
_cell.length_b   1.000
_cell.length_c   1.000
_cell.angle_alpha   90.00
_cell.angle_beta   90.00
_cell.angle_gamma   90.00
#
_symmetry.space_group_name_H-M   'P 1'
#
loop_
_entity.id
_entity.type
_entity.pdbx_description
1 polymer ?
#
loop_
_entity_poly.entity_id
_entity_poly.type
_entity_poly.pdbx_seq_one_letter_code
_entity_poly.pdbx_strand_id
1 'polypeptide(L)' 'MTGHFANDSEQIDRRTSRSICDAVGERLQQSLRPEPRLTSHLEHLLNELKKRDREGGPHN' A
#
# COMPACT_ATOMS: atom_id res chain seq x y z
N MET A 1 -38.20 5.81 8.25
CA MET A 1 -37.26 4.67 8.16
C MET A 1 -35.84 5.22 8.23
N THR A 2 -35.34 5.45 9.44
CA THR A 2 -33.98 5.97 9.70
C THR A 2 -33.07 4.79 10.03
N GLY A 3 -31.89 4.80 9.42
CA GLY A 3 -30.96 3.68 9.37
C GLY A 3 -30.57 3.14 10.74
N HIS A 4 -30.87 1.86 10.95
CA HIS A 4 -30.52 1.06 12.11
C HIS A 4 -29.19 0.31 11.89
N PHE A 5 -28.19 0.95 11.28
CA PHE A 5 -26.90 0.30 10.98
C PHE A 5 -25.69 0.96 11.65
N ALA A 6 -25.89 1.95 12.53
CA ALA A 6 -24.79 2.75 13.08
C ALA A 6 -24.56 2.62 14.59
N ASN A 7 -25.20 1.65 15.27
CA ASN A 7 -25.04 1.52 16.74
C ASN A 7 -24.77 0.11 17.25
N ASP A 8 -24.70 -0.89 16.36
CA ASP A 8 -24.26 -2.26 16.69
C ASP A 8 -22.76 -2.46 16.41
N SER A 9 -21.99 -1.38 16.22
CA SER A 9 -20.54 -1.49 16.24
C SER A 9 -20.12 -1.60 17.70
N GLU A 10 -19.84 -2.82 18.13
CA GLU A 10 -19.07 -3.06 19.35
C GLU A 10 -17.84 -2.16 19.28
N GLN A 11 -17.77 -1.14 20.14
CA GLN A 11 -16.70 -0.16 20.07
C GLN A 11 -15.39 -0.85 20.42
N ILE A 12 -14.66 -1.25 19.38
CA ILE A 12 -13.33 -1.81 19.52
C ILE A 12 -12.45 -0.72 20.15
N ASP A 13 -11.95 -0.99 21.34
CA ASP A 13 -11.05 -0.06 22.00
C ASP A 13 -9.76 0.11 21.19
N ARG A 14 -9.08 1.24 21.40
CA ARG A 14 -7.88 1.60 20.63
C ARG A 14 -6.76 0.55 20.75
N ARG A 15 -6.64 -0.13 21.90
CA ARG A 15 -5.61 -1.15 22.12
C ARG A 15 -5.91 -2.40 21.30
N THR A 16 -7.17 -2.84 21.29
CA THR A 16 -7.60 -3.99 20.48
C THR A 16 -7.47 -3.69 18.99
N SER A 17 -7.90 -2.51 18.54
CA SER A 17 -7.73 -2.09 17.14
C SER A 17 -6.25 -2.09 16.72
N ARG A 18 -5.36 -1.55 17.56
CA ARG A 18 -3.91 -1.58 17.31
C ARG A 18 -3.38 -3.01 17.21
N SER A 19 -3.74 -3.88 18.15
CA SER A 19 -3.28 -5.27 18.15
C SER A 19 -3.72 -6.03 16.89
N ILE A 20 -4.91 -5.74 16.36
CA ILE A 20 -5.39 -6.32 15.10
C ILE A 20 -4.54 -5.80 13.94
N CYS A 21 -4.32 -4.48 13.85
CA CYS A 21 -3.50 -3.90 12.80
C CYS A 21 -2.08 -4.44 12.79
N ASP A 22 -1.47 -4.60 13.97
CA ASP A 22 -0.11 -5.13 14.12
C ASP A 22 -0.07 -6.59 13.63
N ALA A 23 -0.97 -7.45 14.10
CA ALA A 23 -1.04 -8.85 13.70
C ALA A 23 -1.35 -9.04 12.20
N VAL A 24 -2.23 -8.20 11.63
CA VAL A 24 -2.52 -8.19 10.19
C VAL A 24 -1.30 -7.73 9.41
N GLY A 25 -0.61 -6.69 9.87
CA GLY A 25 0.62 -6.18 9.25
C GLY A 25 1.72 -7.24 9.20
N GLU A 26 1.97 -7.94 10.31
CA GLU A 26 2.92 -9.04 10.38
C GLU A 26 2.56 -10.17 9.40
N ARG A 27 1.28 -10.59 9.39
CA ARG A 27 0.83 -11.65 8.48
C ARG A 27 0.94 -11.25 7.01
N LEU A 28 0.64 -10.00 6.68
CA LEU A 28 0.79 -9.47 5.33
C LEU A 28 2.26 -9.47 4.90
N GLN A 29 3.18 -9.06 5.77
CA GLN A 29 4.61 -9.10 5.48
C GLN A 29 5.14 -10.53 5.23
N GLN A 30 4.63 -11.51 5.99
CA GLN A 30 4.98 -12.92 5.80
C GLN A 30 4.46 -13.47 4.46
N SER A 31 3.23 -13.10 4.10
CA SER A 31 2.54 -13.64 2.91
C SER A 31 2.96 -12.94 1.61
N LEU A 32 3.13 -11.62 1.66
CA LEU A 32 3.46 -10.76 0.53
C LEU A 32 4.95 -10.44 0.48
N ARG A 33 5.81 -11.37 0.93
CA ARG A 33 7.25 -11.17 1.10
C ARG A 33 7.77 -10.27 -0.02
N PRO A 34 8.11 -8.99 0.28
CA PRO A 34 8.39 -8.03 -0.77
C PRO A 34 9.53 -8.57 -1.61
N GLU A 35 9.26 -8.81 -2.89
CA GLU A 35 10.24 -9.34 -3.81
C GLU A 35 11.38 -8.31 -3.86
N PRO A 36 12.59 -8.66 -3.38
CA PRO A 36 13.65 -7.67 -3.21
C PRO A 36 14.17 -7.13 -4.55
N ARG A 37 13.76 -7.77 -5.66
CA ARG A 37 14.07 -7.35 -7.02
C ARG A 37 12.78 -6.97 -7.72
N LEU A 38 12.80 -5.81 -8.35
CA LEU A 38 11.76 -5.43 -9.30
C LEU A 38 11.76 -6.46 -10.44
N THR A 39 10.58 -6.83 -10.92
CA THR A 39 10.49 -7.65 -12.12
C THR A 39 11.22 -6.93 -13.26
N SER A 40 11.89 -7.68 -14.12
CA SER A 40 12.68 -7.11 -15.24
C SER A 40 11.89 -6.13 -16.10
N HIS A 41 10.57 -6.34 -16.21
CA HIS A 41 9.67 -5.43 -16.88
C HIS A 41 9.53 -4.08 -16.17
N LEU A 42 9.38 -4.06 -14.85
CA LEU A 42 9.31 -2.83 -14.07
C LEU A 42 10.63 -2.06 -14.07
N GLU A 43 11.77 -2.77 -14.01
CA GLU A 43 13.09 -2.16 -14.14
C GLU A 43 13.23 -1.44 -15.49
N HIS A 44 12.80 -2.10 -16.58
CA HIS A 44 12.81 -1.52 -17.92
C HIS A 44 11.92 -0.26 -18.01
N LEU A 45 10.70 -0.31 -17.47
CA LEU A 45 9.79 0.85 -17.45
C LEU A 45 10.36 2.03 -16.65
N LEU A 46 10.97 1.76 -15.49
CA LEU A 46 11.61 2.80 -14.67
C LEU A 46 12.81 3.43 -15.38
N ASN A 47 13.59 2.64 -16.11
CA ASN A 47 14.71 3.15 -16.89
C ASN A 47 14.22 4.07 -18.02
N GLU A 48 13.18 3.66 -18.73
CA GLU A 48 12.55 4.47 -19.78
C GLU A 48 11.95 5.76 -19.23
N LEU A 49 11.30 5.71 -18.06
CA LEU A 49 10.76 6.90 -17.40
C LEU A 49 11.88 7.90 -17.05
N LYS A 50 12.95 7.42 -16.40
CA LYS A 50 14.11 8.25 -16.04
C LYS A 50 14.81 8.84 -17.26
N LYS A 51 14.86 8.08 -18.36
CA LYS A 51 15.44 8.54 -19.62
C LYS A 51 14.64 9.71 -20.19
N ARG A 52 13.31 9.59 -20.26
CA ARG A 52 12.41 10.65 -20.75
C ARG A 52 12.45 11.90 -19.87
N ASP A 53 12.55 11.73 -18.57
CA ASP A 53 12.66 12.86 -17.62
C ASP A 53 13.98 13.64 -17.82
N ARG A 54 15.08 12.92 -18.08
CA ARG A 54 16.38 13.52 -18.40
C ARG A 54 16.44 14.14 -19.80
N GLU A 55 15.74 13.55 -20.77
CA GLU A 55 15.66 14.04 -22.15
C GLU A 55 14.60 15.14 -22.32
N GLY A 56 13.70 15.30 -21.35
CA GLY A 56 12.52 16.17 -21.42
C GLY A 56 12.64 17.53 -20.72
N GLY A 57 13.82 17.95 -20.25
CA GLY A 57 14.00 19.26 -19.60
C GLY A 57 15.03 20.17 -20.28
N PRO A 58 14.82 21.50 -20.34
CA PRO A 58 13.63 22.24 -20.76
C PRO A 58 13.76 22.67 -22.23
N HIS A 59 12.81 22.25 -23.07
CA HIS A 59 12.53 22.93 -24.34
C HIS A 59 11.08 23.41 -24.34
N ASN A 60 10.77 24.30 -23.40
CA ASN A 60 10.04 25.56 -23.63
C ASN A 60 10.23 26.46 -22.40
#